data_AF-A0A9W5ZWT0-F1
#
_entry.id   AF-A0A9W5ZWT0-F1
#
_cell.length_a   1.000
_cell.length_b   1.000
_cell.length_c   1.000
_cell.angle_alpha   90.00
_cell.angle_beta   90.00
_cell.angle_gamma   90.00
#
_symmetry.space_group_name_H-M   'P 1'
#
loop_
_entity.id
_entity.type
_entity.pdbx_description
1 polymer ?
#
loop_
_entity_poly.entity_id
_entity_poly.type
_entity_poly.pdbx_seq_one_letter_code
_entity_poly.pdbx_strand_id
1 'polypeptide(L)'
;MSTTSPTDSKNVTDAFDIERQASVTAAAVQVAPKSLGAGSALALGAFGTTLTTLSLSLMEWRGVTITNVYVGNFFFIAAFGLVITAQWELSVGNGFAYTVFSAFGLFYAGYGAILTPAFGVAQAYGSDTAQYNNALGFFMILWTVFVFAFLIASLPINVANILVFFFVDLGFLTVAASYFADADGHAESARALRKTGGASCFVAGMVGWYIVFHLFLKDNSLLELPLGDTGRYFAKSRKREE
;
A
#
# COMPACT_ATOMS: atom_id res chain seq x y z
N MET A 1 36.27 -48.86 -65.67
CA MET A 1 35.65 -47.59 -66.10
C MET A 1 35.69 -46.64 -64.91
N SER A 2 36.19 -45.42 -65.17
CA SER A 2 36.22 -44.22 -64.32
C SER A 2 34.91 -44.02 -63.52
N THR A 3 34.86 -43.45 -62.31
CA THR A 3 35.26 -42.08 -61.95
C THR A 3 35.38 -41.85 -60.42
N THR A 4 36.08 -40.76 -60.12
CA THR A 4 36.51 -40.09 -58.88
C THR A 4 35.45 -39.63 -57.84
N SER A 5 35.98 -39.40 -56.63
CA SER A 5 35.47 -38.78 -55.36
C SER A 5 34.85 -37.36 -55.48
N PRO A 6 34.20 -36.75 -54.46
CA PRO A 6 34.89 -36.20 -53.26
C PRO A 6 34.14 -36.28 -51.90
N THR A 7 34.93 -36.05 -50.85
CA THR A 7 34.64 -35.75 -49.44
C THR A 7 33.51 -34.74 -49.19
N ASP A 8 32.75 -34.91 -48.10
CA ASP A 8 32.38 -33.75 -47.29
C ASP A 8 32.21 -34.05 -45.80
N SER A 9 32.79 -33.14 -45.01
CA SER A 9 32.77 -33.04 -43.55
C SER A 9 31.64 -32.10 -43.10
N LYS A 10 31.32 -32.11 -41.80
CA LYS A 10 30.37 -31.22 -41.05
C LYS A 10 28.96 -31.84 -40.93
N ASN A 11 28.28 -31.84 -39.80
CA ASN A 11 28.45 -31.12 -38.54
C ASN A 11 27.85 -31.95 -37.40
N VAL A 12 28.63 -32.04 -36.33
CA VAL A 12 28.22 -32.05 -34.93
C VAL A 12 26.97 -31.19 -34.74
N THR A 13 25.86 -31.80 -34.30
CA THR A 13 24.86 -31.21 -33.39
C THR A 13 23.91 -32.33 -32.98
N ASP A 14 24.39 -33.20 -32.09
CA ASP A 14 23.54 -33.67 -30.99
C ASP A 14 23.13 -32.42 -30.21
N ALA A 15 22.08 -31.75 -30.70
CA ALA A 15 21.38 -30.74 -29.95
C ALA A 15 20.79 -31.47 -28.75
N PHE A 16 21.38 -31.23 -27.59
CA PHE A 16 20.81 -31.55 -26.30
C PHE A 16 19.35 -31.07 -26.29
N ASP A 17 18.42 -32.00 -26.47
CA ASP A 17 16.99 -31.80 -26.26
C ASP A 17 16.75 -31.55 -24.76
N ILE A 18 16.97 -30.30 -24.35
CA ILE A 18 16.74 -29.80 -22.98
C ILE A 18 15.24 -29.81 -22.62
N GLU A 19 14.35 -29.97 -23.61
CA GLU A 19 12.89 -29.90 -23.41
C GLU A 19 12.24 -31.20 -22.89
N ARG A 20 13.01 -32.28 -22.70
CA ARG A 20 12.44 -33.57 -22.25
C ARG A 20 12.77 -33.96 -20.81
N GLN A 21 12.95 -32.98 -19.93
CA GLN A 21 12.88 -33.23 -18.49
C GLN A 21 11.43 -33.12 -18.04
N ALA A 22 10.73 -34.25 -18.17
CA ALA A 22 9.39 -34.45 -17.66
C ALA A 22 9.27 -33.98 -16.20
N SER A 23 8.39 -33.00 -16.01
CA SER A 23 7.45 -32.88 -14.88
C SER A 23 7.59 -33.95 -13.80
N VAL A 24 8.50 -33.75 -12.85
CA VAL A 24 8.21 -34.10 -11.47
C VAL A 24 7.54 -32.88 -10.90
N THR A 25 6.23 -32.79 -11.10
CA THR A 25 5.35 -31.88 -10.36
C THR A 25 5.35 -32.37 -8.92
N ALA A 26 6.43 -32.09 -8.19
CA ALA A 26 6.31 -31.93 -6.76
C ALA A 26 5.27 -30.82 -6.62
N ALA A 27 4.03 -31.20 -6.28
CA ALA A 27 3.02 -30.24 -5.89
C ALA A 27 3.71 -29.31 -4.91
N ALA A 28 4.04 -28.09 -5.37
CA ALA A 28 4.69 -27.12 -4.53
C ALA A 28 3.69 -26.92 -3.41
N VAL A 29 3.96 -27.53 -2.26
CA VAL A 29 3.25 -27.20 -1.02
C VAL A 29 3.55 -25.73 -0.88
N GLN A 30 2.58 -24.91 -1.28
CA GLN A 30 2.65 -23.46 -1.16
C GLN A 30 2.57 -23.23 0.34
N VAL A 31 3.72 -23.36 1.00
CA VAL A 31 3.87 -23.07 2.43
C VAL A 31 3.41 -21.64 2.55
N ALA A 32 2.30 -21.42 3.26
CA ALA A 32 1.82 -20.08 3.55
C ALA A 32 3.02 -19.26 4.03
N PRO A 33 3.26 -18.05 3.48
CA PRO A 33 4.42 -17.26 3.86
C PRO A 33 4.48 -17.18 5.38
N LYS A 34 5.66 -17.48 5.94
CA LYS A 34 5.87 -17.40 7.39
C LYS A 34 5.62 -15.95 7.79
N SER A 35 4.45 -15.67 8.34
CA SER A 35 4.11 -14.35 8.86
C SER A 35 4.98 -14.07 10.08
N LEU A 36 5.51 -12.86 10.19
CA LEU A 36 6.26 -12.41 11.36
C LEU A 36 5.36 -12.14 12.59
N GLY A 37 4.06 -12.47 12.54
CA GLY A 37 3.12 -12.19 13.63
C GLY A 37 3.21 -10.72 14.06
N ALA A 38 3.56 -10.49 15.32
CA ALA A 38 3.86 -9.21 15.98
C ALA A 38 4.65 -8.18 15.14
N GLY A 39 5.47 -8.60 14.18
CA GLY A 39 6.19 -7.68 13.28
C GLY A 39 5.26 -6.77 12.46
N SER A 40 4.20 -7.33 11.87
CA SER A 40 3.24 -6.57 11.06
C SER A 40 2.32 -5.69 11.94
N ALA A 41 2.13 -6.07 13.22
CA ALA A 41 1.33 -5.30 14.16
C ALA A 41 1.93 -3.91 14.44
N LEU A 42 3.27 -3.79 14.46
CA LEU A 42 3.94 -2.51 14.59
C LEU A 42 3.66 -1.59 13.39
N ALA A 43 3.79 -2.10 12.16
CA ALA A 43 3.51 -1.34 10.95
C ALA A 43 2.04 -0.88 10.89
N LEU A 44 1.11 -1.77 11.19
CA LEU A 44 -0.32 -1.45 11.22
C LEU A 44 -0.67 -0.47 12.34
N GLY A 45 -0.02 -0.58 13.51
CA GLY A 45 -0.18 0.36 14.62
C GLY A 45 0.42 1.73 14.31
N ALA A 46 1.57 1.78 13.64
CA ALA A 46 2.21 3.00 13.17
C ALA A 46 1.35 3.72 12.11
N PHE A 47 0.83 2.96 11.14
CA PHE A 47 -0.13 3.44 10.16
C PHE A 47 -1.41 3.95 10.82
N GLY A 48 -2.02 3.15 11.71
CA GLY A 48 -3.22 3.50 12.45
C GLY A 48 -3.02 4.77 13.26
N THR A 49 -1.95 4.88 14.04
CA THR A 49 -1.63 6.08 14.83
C THR A 49 -1.52 7.31 13.94
N THR A 50 -0.76 7.23 12.86
CA THR A 50 -0.50 8.35 11.96
C THR A 50 -1.76 8.78 11.20
N LEU A 51 -2.47 7.83 10.59
CA LEU A 51 -3.68 8.08 9.82
C LEU A 51 -4.80 8.63 10.72
N THR A 52 -5.02 8.00 11.88
CA THR A 52 -6.12 8.40 12.77
C THR A 52 -5.88 9.80 13.32
N THR A 53 -4.66 10.12 13.79
CA THR A 53 -4.34 11.45 14.31
C THR A 53 -4.44 12.55 13.26
N LEU A 54 -3.95 12.30 12.03
CA LEU A 54 -4.13 13.23 10.91
C LEU A 54 -5.62 13.45 10.61
N SER A 55 -6.40 12.38 10.59
CA SER A 55 -7.83 12.40 10.28
C SER A 55 -8.64 13.27 11.23
N LEU A 56 -8.29 13.28 12.53
CA LEU A 56 -8.91 14.16 13.53
C LEU A 56 -8.77 15.64 13.15
N SER A 57 -7.60 16.04 12.68
CA SER A 57 -7.34 17.42 12.25
C SER A 57 -7.92 17.73 10.87
N LEU A 58 -7.99 16.76 9.95
CA LEU A 58 -8.70 16.94 8.69
C LEU A 58 -10.20 17.18 8.90
N MET A 59 -10.79 16.55 9.92
CA MET A 59 -12.15 16.82 10.38
C MET A 59 -12.28 18.09 11.24
N GLU A 60 -11.17 18.77 11.52
CA GLU A 60 -11.07 19.95 12.38
C GLU A 60 -11.58 19.73 13.81
N TRP A 61 -11.44 18.52 14.34
CA TRP A 61 -11.84 18.24 15.71
C TRP A 61 -11.06 19.12 16.68
N ARG A 62 -11.77 19.66 17.68
CA ARG A 62 -11.23 20.63 18.63
C ARG A 62 -10.67 21.91 17.98
N GLY A 63 -11.06 22.22 16.74
CA GLY A 63 -10.59 23.39 16.00
C GLY A 63 -9.15 23.28 15.50
N VAL A 64 -8.55 22.08 15.50
CA VAL A 64 -7.17 21.88 15.01
C VAL A 64 -7.18 21.78 13.50
N THR A 65 -6.63 22.79 12.82
CA THR A 65 -6.53 22.85 11.35
C THR A 65 -5.09 22.75 10.85
N ILE A 66 -4.11 23.02 11.71
CA ILE A 66 -2.68 22.98 11.38
C ILE A 66 -2.14 21.56 11.60
N THR A 67 -1.73 20.90 10.52
CA THR A 67 -1.30 19.48 10.55
C THR A 67 0.21 19.29 10.76
N ASN A 68 1.00 20.36 10.86
CA ASN A 68 2.45 20.30 10.96
C ASN A 68 2.96 19.53 12.19
N VAL A 69 2.17 19.46 13.26
CA VAL A 69 2.50 18.64 14.45
C VAL A 69 2.70 17.16 14.09
N TYR A 70 2.04 16.68 13.02
CA TYR A 70 2.14 15.29 12.56
C TYR A 70 3.35 15.00 11.67
N VAL A 71 4.16 16.01 11.32
CA VAL A 71 5.44 15.77 10.62
C VAL A 71 6.33 14.81 11.40
N GLY A 72 6.30 14.90 12.74
CA GLY A 72 6.97 13.93 13.61
C GLY A 72 6.45 12.50 13.39
N ASN A 73 5.13 12.31 13.32
CA ASN A 73 4.55 11.00 13.01
C ASN A 73 4.94 10.53 11.61
N PHE A 74 4.94 11.42 10.61
CA PHE A 74 5.23 11.07 9.22
C PHE A 74 6.64 10.51 9.04
N PHE A 75 7.66 11.14 9.62
CA PHE A 75 9.03 10.65 9.51
C PHE A 75 9.33 9.51 10.50
N PHE A 76 8.94 9.66 11.77
CA PHE A 76 9.44 8.77 12.82
C PHE A 76 8.59 7.53 13.06
N ILE A 77 7.27 7.67 12.96
CA ILE A 77 6.35 6.54 13.19
C ILE A 77 6.06 5.85 11.86
N ALA A 78 5.56 6.61 10.88
CA ALA A 78 5.14 6.05 9.61
C ALA A 78 6.33 5.67 8.73
N ALA A 79 7.17 6.61 8.29
CA ALA A 79 8.23 6.30 7.33
C ALA A 79 9.20 5.23 7.87
N PHE A 80 9.81 5.45 9.04
CA PHE A 80 10.70 4.44 9.62
C PHE A 80 9.95 3.15 9.97
N GLY A 81 8.82 3.21 10.68
CA GLY A 81 8.11 2.02 11.12
C GLY A 81 7.62 1.14 9.97
N LEU A 82 7.02 1.75 8.94
CA LEU A 82 6.48 1.03 7.79
C LEU A 82 7.58 0.52 6.86
N VAL A 83 8.55 1.36 6.48
CA VAL A 83 9.60 0.96 5.52
C VAL A 83 10.51 -0.11 6.11
N ILE A 84 10.86 0.00 7.40
CA ILE A 84 11.67 -1.04 8.08
C ILE A 84 10.88 -2.35 8.11
N THR A 85 9.62 -2.33 8.57
CA THR A 85 8.78 -3.53 8.62
C THR A 85 8.61 -4.16 7.24
N ALA A 86 8.47 -3.35 6.19
CA ALA A 86 8.37 -3.82 4.82
C ALA A 86 9.56 -4.71 4.42
N GLN A 87 10.79 -4.34 4.78
CA GLN A 87 11.98 -5.14 4.41
C GLN A 87 11.93 -6.55 5.02
N TRP A 88 11.38 -6.67 6.22
CA TRP A 88 11.19 -7.94 6.88
C TRP A 88 10.08 -8.77 6.23
N GLU A 89 8.98 -8.14 5.80
CA GLU A 89 7.92 -8.79 5.02
C GLU A 89 8.46 -9.34 3.68
N LEU A 90 9.34 -8.59 3.01
CA LEU A 90 10.00 -9.06 1.78
C LEU A 90 10.87 -10.28 2.07
N SER A 91 11.61 -10.27 3.18
CA SER A 91 12.51 -11.36 3.58
C SER A 91 11.77 -12.68 3.85
N VAL A 92 10.51 -12.63 4.30
CA VAL A 92 9.67 -13.81 4.52
C VAL A 92 8.76 -14.16 3.32
N GLY A 93 8.91 -13.45 2.20
CA GLY A 93 8.19 -13.72 0.96
C GLY A 93 6.80 -13.09 0.87
N ASN A 94 6.44 -12.17 1.76
CA ASN A 94 5.16 -11.46 1.74
C ASN A 94 5.25 -10.19 0.87
N GLY A 95 5.29 -10.38 -0.46
CA GLY A 95 5.43 -9.28 -1.42
C GLY A 95 4.29 -8.25 -1.38
N PHE A 96 3.07 -8.68 -1.04
CA PHE A 96 1.92 -7.78 -0.91
C PHE A 96 2.12 -6.81 0.27
N ALA A 97 2.40 -7.33 1.47
CA ALA A 97 2.63 -6.48 2.65
C ALA A 97 3.88 -5.61 2.49
N TYR A 98 4.96 -6.13 1.90
CA TYR A 98 6.14 -5.33 1.54
C TYR A 98 5.75 -4.09 0.72
N THR A 99 4.95 -4.30 -0.34
CA THR A 99 4.57 -3.22 -1.25
C THR A 99 3.67 -2.21 -0.55
N VAL A 100 2.67 -2.68 0.19
CA VAL A 100 1.73 -1.84 0.94
C VAL A 100 2.46 -0.99 2.00
N PHE A 101 3.29 -1.61 2.84
CA PHE A 101 4.01 -0.91 3.89
C PHE A 101 5.04 0.07 3.31
N SER A 102 5.80 -0.35 2.30
CA SER A 102 6.75 0.57 1.62
C SER A 102 6.03 1.76 1.00
N ALA A 103 4.91 1.51 0.30
CA ALA A 103 4.12 2.56 -0.35
C ALA A 103 3.61 3.59 0.66
N PHE A 104 2.93 3.16 1.72
CA PHE A 104 2.43 4.11 2.73
C PHE A 104 3.55 4.79 3.52
N GLY A 105 4.64 4.09 3.84
CA GLY A 105 5.80 4.69 4.50
C GLY A 105 6.41 5.82 3.66
N LEU A 106 6.58 5.59 2.36
CA LEU A 106 7.12 6.57 1.42
C LEU A 106 6.12 7.70 1.12
N PHE A 107 4.82 7.42 1.09
CA PHE A 107 3.78 8.44 1.01
C PHE A 107 3.90 9.42 2.18
N TYR A 108 3.95 8.92 3.42
CA TYR A 108 4.08 9.77 4.59
C TYR A 108 5.41 10.52 4.62
N ALA A 109 6.53 9.88 4.24
CA ALA A 109 7.81 10.57 4.13
C ALA A 109 7.74 11.74 3.13
N GLY A 110 7.17 11.51 1.94
CA GLY A 110 6.98 12.54 0.92
C GLY A 110 6.07 13.66 1.38
N TYR A 111 4.93 13.33 2.00
CA TYR A 111 4.00 14.32 2.53
C TYR A 111 4.61 15.13 3.69
N GLY A 112 5.37 14.48 4.56
CA GLY A 112 6.14 15.13 5.62
C GLY A 112 7.19 16.09 5.06
N ALA A 113 7.88 15.73 3.98
CA ALA A 113 8.84 16.61 3.31
C ALA A 113 8.15 17.85 2.71
N ILE A 114 6.98 17.68 2.09
CA ILE A 114 6.19 18.79 1.53
C ILE A 114 5.81 19.81 2.63
N LEU A 115 5.41 19.32 3.81
CA LEU A 115 4.99 20.18 4.93
C LEU A 115 6.16 20.77 5.74
N THR A 116 7.36 20.19 5.61
CA THR A 116 8.52 20.61 6.39
C THR A 116 9.19 21.81 5.72
N PRO A 117 9.23 22.99 6.37
CA PRO A 117 9.73 24.21 5.72
C PRO A 117 11.16 24.12 5.21
N ALA A 118 12.01 23.31 5.87
CA ALA A 118 13.41 23.13 5.48
C ALA A 118 13.60 22.53 4.08
N PHE A 119 12.62 21.81 3.53
CA PHE A 119 12.68 21.30 2.15
C PHE A 119 12.28 22.35 1.10
N GLY A 120 11.74 23.50 1.52
CA GLY A 120 11.42 24.62 0.60
C GLY A 120 10.30 24.35 -0.40
N VAL A 121 9.54 23.25 -0.28
CA VAL A 121 8.52 22.87 -1.26
C VAL A 121 7.45 23.94 -1.41
N ALA A 122 6.78 24.33 -0.32
CA ALA A 122 5.77 25.38 -0.36
C ALA A 122 6.35 26.75 -0.76
N GLN A 123 7.61 27.03 -0.38
CA GLN A 123 8.29 28.28 -0.71
C GLN A 123 8.52 28.44 -2.22
N ALA A 124 8.75 27.33 -2.95
CA ALA A 124 8.96 27.35 -4.39
C ALA A 124 7.76 27.90 -5.18
N TYR A 125 6.55 27.83 -4.62
CA TYR A 125 5.32 28.34 -5.25
C TYR A 125 5.05 29.81 -4.92
N GLY A 126 5.74 30.41 -3.94
CA GLY A 126 5.55 31.82 -3.56
C GLY A 126 4.10 32.14 -3.20
N SER A 127 3.49 33.09 -3.92
CA SER A 127 2.08 33.46 -3.76
C SER A 127 1.11 32.67 -4.63
N ASP A 128 1.60 31.79 -5.51
CA ASP A 128 0.77 30.98 -6.41
C ASP A 128 0.21 29.74 -5.69
N THR A 129 -0.76 30.00 -4.83
CA THR A 129 -1.44 28.95 -4.05
C THR A 129 -2.27 28.01 -4.92
N ALA A 130 -2.78 28.48 -6.07
CA ALA A 130 -3.53 27.65 -7.00
C ALA A 130 -2.62 26.59 -7.65
N GLN A 131 -1.41 26.96 -8.08
CA GLN A 131 -0.44 26.01 -8.62
C GLN A 131 0.02 25.01 -7.55
N TYR A 132 0.24 25.48 -6.31
CA TYR A 132 0.60 24.59 -5.19
C TYR A 132 -0.49 23.55 -4.91
N ASN A 133 -1.75 23.99 -4.83
CA ASN A 133 -2.88 23.11 -4.60
C ASN A 133 -3.11 22.12 -5.75
N ASN A 134 -2.96 22.55 -7.02
CA ASN A 134 -3.00 21.61 -8.15
C ASN A 134 -1.91 20.53 -8.04
N ALA A 135 -0.69 20.89 -7.65
CA ALA A 135 0.39 19.93 -7.45
C ALA A 135 0.10 18.94 -6.31
N LEU A 136 -0.46 19.41 -5.20
CA LEU A 136 -0.92 18.55 -4.10
C LEU A 136 -2.07 17.62 -4.52
N GLY A 137 -3.00 18.13 -5.33
CA GLY A 137 -4.06 17.34 -5.94
C GLY A 137 -3.52 16.22 -6.83
N PHE A 138 -2.54 16.53 -7.70
CA PHE A 138 -1.85 15.52 -8.51
C PHE A 138 -1.10 14.49 -7.66
N PHE A 139 -0.40 14.93 -6.61
CA PHE A 139 0.23 14.02 -5.66
C PHE A 139 -0.80 13.05 -5.07
N MET A 140 -1.89 13.56 -4.50
CA MET A 140 -2.90 12.74 -3.83
C MET A 140 -3.68 11.83 -4.79
N ILE A 141 -4.03 12.29 -6.00
CA ILE A 141 -4.81 11.49 -6.95
C ILE A 141 -4.01 10.30 -7.50
N LEU A 142 -2.69 10.46 -7.74
CA LEU A 142 -1.84 9.35 -8.14
C LEU A 142 -1.66 8.31 -7.02
N TRP A 143 -1.55 8.78 -5.77
CA TRP A 143 -1.58 7.87 -4.62
C TRP A 143 -2.93 7.16 -4.46
N THR A 144 -4.04 7.82 -4.77
CA THR A 144 -5.38 7.19 -4.82
C THR A 144 -5.39 6.02 -5.80
N VAL A 145 -4.90 6.22 -7.03
CA VAL A 145 -4.81 5.14 -8.03
C VAL A 145 -4.00 3.94 -7.50
N PHE A 146 -2.94 4.20 -6.75
CA PHE A 146 -2.13 3.12 -6.18
C PHE A 146 -2.85 2.40 -5.03
N VAL A 147 -3.55 3.13 -4.16
CA VAL A 147 -4.38 2.54 -3.10
C VAL A 147 -5.53 1.72 -3.69
N PHE A 148 -6.14 2.18 -4.78
CA PHE A 148 -7.15 1.42 -5.51
C PHE A 148 -6.62 0.07 -5.99
N ALA A 149 -5.38 0.01 -6.48
CA ALA A 149 -4.75 -1.27 -6.82
C ALA A 149 -4.61 -2.20 -5.61
N PHE A 150 -4.26 -1.66 -4.43
CA PHE A 150 -4.24 -2.44 -3.19
C PHE A 150 -5.63 -2.89 -2.75
N LEU A 151 -6.67 -2.06 -2.92
CA LEU A 151 -8.05 -2.44 -2.65
C LEU A 151 -8.44 -3.68 -3.44
N ILE A 152 -8.22 -3.67 -4.76
CA ILE A 152 -8.51 -4.83 -5.61
C ILE A 152 -7.68 -6.05 -5.22
N ALA A 153 -6.37 -5.87 -4.99
CA ALA A 153 -5.49 -6.95 -4.58
C ALA A 153 -5.81 -7.51 -3.18
N SER A 154 -6.49 -6.75 -2.33
CA SER A 154 -6.88 -7.17 -0.97
C SER A 154 -8.14 -8.04 -0.91
N LEU A 155 -8.94 -8.08 -2.00
CA LEU A 155 -10.21 -8.82 -2.04
C LEU A 155 -10.11 -10.29 -1.60
N PRO A 156 -9.03 -11.04 -1.92
CA PRO A 156 -8.89 -12.42 -1.47
C PRO A 156 -8.39 -12.60 -0.03
N ILE A 157 -8.06 -11.52 0.69
CA ILE A 157 -7.39 -11.59 2.01
C ILE A 157 -8.41 -11.71 3.14
N ASN A 158 -9.08 -10.61 3.49
CA ASN A 158 -10.17 -10.58 4.47
C ASN A 158 -10.94 -9.24 4.41
N VAL A 159 -12.14 -9.22 4.97
CA VAL A 159 -13.03 -8.05 4.98
C VAL A 159 -12.39 -6.85 5.69
N ALA A 160 -11.66 -7.05 6.80
CA ALA A 160 -11.03 -5.95 7.51
C ALA A 160 -10.01 -5.19 6.64
N ASN A 161 -9.16 -5.91 5.90
CA ASN A 161 -8.20 -5.30 4.97
C ASN A 161 -8.92 -4.57 3.82
N ILE A 162 -9.97 -5.17 3.25
CA ILE A 162 -10.77 -4.55 2.19
C ILE A 162 -11.36 -3.22 2.68
N LEU A 163 -11.91 -3.19 3.89
CA LEU A 163 -12.47 -1.96 4.47
C LEU A 163 -11.39 -0.90 4.69
N VAL A 164 -10.20 -1.27 5.19
CA VAL A 164 -9.09 -0.32 5.33
C VAL A 164 -8.75 0.32 3.99
N PHE A 165 -8.50 -0.48 2.95
CA PHE A 165 -8.14 0.07 1.64
C PHE A 165 -9.27 0.88 1.00
N PHE A 166 -10.52 0.44 1.13
CA PHE A 166 -11.68 1.16 0.59
C PHE A 166 -11.83 2.55 1.20
N PHE A 167 -11.75 2.65 2.53
CA PHE A 167 -11.88 3.93 3.21
C PHE A 167 -10.64 4.82 3.03
N VAL A 168 -9.44 4.25 2.90
CA VAL A 168 -8.24 5.05 2.55
C VAL A 168 -8.34 5.58 1.12
N ASP A 169 -8.79 4.75 0.17
CA ASP A 169 -8.98 5.13 -1.24
C ASP A 169 -9.97 6.31 -1.36
N LEU A 170 -11.16 6.17 -0.78
CA LEU A 170 -12.14 7.24 -0.73
C LEU A 170 -11.61 8.49 0.00
N GLY A 171 -10.81 8.29 1.05
CA GLY A 171 -10.16 9.35 1.79
C GLY A 171 -9.17 10.14 0.93
N PHE A 172 -8.30 9.46 0.22
CA PHE A 172 -7.30 10.08 -0.64
C PHE A 172 -7.95 10.75 -1.84
N LEU A 173 -8.96 10.14 -2.44
CA LEU A 173 -9.74 10.70 -3.54
C LEU A 173 -10.38 12.04 -3.14
N THR A 174 -11.06 12.08 -1.99
CA THR A 174 -11.75 13.29 -1.52
C THR A 174 -10.77 14.36 -1.04
N VAL A 175 -9.62 13.99 -0.47
CA VAL A 175 -8.54 14.94 -0.16
C VAL A 175 -7.93 15.50 -1.45
N ALA A 176 -7.70 14.70 -2.49
CA ALA A 176 -7.24 15.19 -3.78
C ALA A 176 -8.22 16.20 -4.38
N ALA A 177 -9.51 15.86 -4.38
CA ALA A 177 -10.57 16.76 -4.82
C ALA A 177 -10.63 18.05 -4.00
N SER A 178 -10.33 18.00 -2.69
CA SER A 178 -10.27 19.21 -1.85
C SER A 178 -9.18 20.18 -2.31
N TYR A 179 -8.01 19.67 -2.70
CA TYR A 179 -6.94 20.51 -3.23
C TYR A 179 -7.31 21.14 -4.56
N PHE A 180 -7.93 20.39 -5.48
CA PHE A 180 -8.42 20.97 -6.74
C PHE A 180 -9.51 22.03 -6.50
N ALA A 181 -10.43 21.78 -5.57
CA ALA A 181 -11.45 22.75 -5.20
C ALA A 181 -10.85 24.04 -4.61
N ASP A 182 -9.80 23.95 -3.79
CA ASP A 182 -9.06 25.12 -3.30
C ASP A 182 -8.35 25.87 -4.44
N ALA A 183 -7.77 25.15 -5.41
CA ALA A 183 -7.15 25.76 -6.58
C ALA A 183 -8.16 26.51 -7.47
N ASP A 184 -9.39 26.01 -7.54
CA ASP A 184 -10.50 26.64 -8.27
C ASP A 184 -11.22 27.75 -7.47
N GLY A 185 -10.78 28.04 -6.24
CA GLY A 185 -11.37 29.08 -5.38
C GLY A 185 -12.64 28.66 -4.62
N HIS A 186 -12.98 27.38 -4.59
CA HIS A 186 -14.16 26.84 -3.91
C HIS A 186 -13.86 26.40 -2.46
N ALA A 187 -13.45 27.34 -1.60
CA ALA A 187 -12.97 27.06 -0.25
C ALA A 187 -13.95 26.25 0.64
N GLU A 188 -15.25 26.54 0.57
CA GLU A 188 -16.27 25.79 1.34
C GLU A 188 -16.38 24.33 0.88
N SER A 189 -16.38 24.11 -0.44
CA SER A 189 -16.37 22.76 -1.01
C SER A 189 -15.09 22.01 -0.68
N ALA A 190 -13.93 22.69 -0.76
CA ALA A 190 -12.64 22.12 -0.38
C ALA A 190 -12.63 21.67 1.08
N ARG A 191 -13.13 22.52 1.99
CA ARG A 191 -13.26 22.18 3.41
C ARG A 191 -14.18 20.97 3.63
N ALA A 192 -15.34 20.92 2.97
CA ALA A 192 -16.26 19.80 3.08
C ALA A 192 -15.65 18.48 2.56
N LEU A 193 -14.95 18.54 1.42
CA LEU A 193 -14.24 17.40 0.84
C LEU A 193 -13.11 16.91 1.74
N ARG A 194 -12.34 17.83 2.32
CA ARG A 194 -11.25 17.52 3.25
C ARG A 194 -11.76 16.88 4.54
N LYS A 195 -12.89 17.35 5.08
CA LYS A 195 -13.57 16.71 6.23
C LYS A 195 -14.08 15.32 5.88
N THR A 196 -14.65 15.14 4.69
CA THR A 196 -15.11 13.84 4.20
C THR A 196 -13.95 12.85 4.11
N GLY A 197 -12.82 13.30 3.56
CA GLY A 197 -11.62 12.48 3.49
C GLY A 197 -11.04 12.14 4.85
N GLY A 198 -11.02 13.11 5.77
CA GLY A 198 -10.69 12.88 7.18
C GLY A 198 -11.60 11.84 7.84
N ALA A 199 -12.92 11.92 7.65
CA ALA A 199 -13.86 10.95 8.21
C ALA A 199 -13.63 9.53 7.65
N SER A 200 -13.40 9.42 6.34
CA SER A 200 -13.09 8.14 5.69
C SER A 200 -11.81 7.53 6.25
N CYS A 201 -10.71 8.30 6.27
CA CYS A 201 -9.43 7.87 6.83
C CYS A 201 -9.50 7.55 8.33
N PHE A 202 -10.37 8.24 9.09
CA PHE A 202 -10.62 7.90 10.50
C PHE A 202 -11.24 6.51 10.64
N VAL A 203 -12.26 6.19 9.84
CA VAL A 203 -12.88 4.85 9.84
C VAL A 203 -11.85 3.79 9.43
N ALA A 204 -11.04 4.04 8.40
CA ALA A 204 -9.94 3.14 8.04
C ALA A 204 -8.95 2.93 9.21
N GLY A 205 -8.58 4.01 9.91
CA GLY A 205 -7.71 3.95 11.09
C GLY A 205 -8.30 3.10 12.21
N MET A 206 -9.60 3.22 12.48
CA MET A 206 -10.30 2.40 13.47
C MET A 206 -10.33 0.91 13.10
N VAL A 207 -10.54 0.58 11.82
CA VAL A 207 -10.44 -0.81 11.35
C VAL A 207 -8.99 -1.31 11.44
N GLY A 208 -8.00 -0.45 11.14
CA GLY A 208 -6.59 -0.75 11.34
C GLY A 208 -6.27 -1.08 12.80
N TRP A 209 -6.78 -0.29 13.75
CA TRP A 209 -6.66 -0.58 15.19
C TRP A 209 -7.31 -1.90 15.59
N TYR A 210 -8.45 -2.24 14.99
CA TYR A 210 -9.08 -3.55 15.19
C TYR A 210 -8.17 -4.71 14.73
N ILE A 211 -7.50 -4.58 13.57
CA ILE A 211 -6.55 -5.58 13.08
C ILE A 211 -5.35 -5.70 14.03
N VAL A 212 -4.79 -4.58 14.50
CA VAL A 212 -3.69 -4.57 15.48
C VAL A 212 -4.10 -5.28 16.77
N PHE A 213 -5.30 -4.99 17.27
CA PHE A 213 -5.83 -5.62 18.48
C PHE A 213 -6.04 -7.13 18.28
N HIS A 214 -6.57 -7.55 17.13
CA HIS A 214 -6.65 -8.97 16.75
C HIS A 214 -5.27 -9.64 16.79
N LEU A 215 -4.24 -9.02 16.21
CA LEU A 215 -2.88 -9.59 16.19
C LEU A 215 -2.33 -9.77 17.61
N PHE A 216 -2.46 -8.78 18.49
CA PHE A 216 -2.00 -8.91 19.87
C PHE A 216 -2.73 -10.00 20.65
N LEU A 217 -4.06 -10.13 20.48
CA LEU A 217 -4.82 -11.18 21.15
C LEU A 217 -4.48 -12.57 20.64
N LYS A 218 -4.24 -12.70 19.33
CA LYS A 218 -3.86 -13.95 18.69
C LYS A 218 -2.45 -14.39 19.08
N ASP A 219 -1.47 -13.47 19.07
CA ASP A 219 -0.09 -13.78 19.42
C ASP A 219 0.05 -14.22 20.89
N ASN A 220 -0.76 -13.66 21.79
CA ASN A 220 -0.81 -14.07 23.19
C ASN A 220 -1.75 -15.25 23.47
N SER A 221 -2.30 -15.89 22.42
CA SER A 221 -3.25 -17.02 22.53
C SER A 221 -4.47 -16.74 23.43
N LEU A 222 -4.90 -15.47 23.52
CA LEU A 222 -6.02 -15.06 24.37
C LEU A 222 -7.37 -15.26 23.67
N LEU A 223 -7.48 -14.77 22.44
CA LEU A 223 -8.71 -14.77 21.66
C LEU A 223 -8.40 -14.52 20.18
N GLU A 224 -9.11 -15.18 19.28
CA GLU A 224 -9.05 -14.89 17.85
C GLU A 224 -10.30 -14.13 17.39
N LEU A 225 -10.16 -12.83 17.16
CA LEU A 225 -11.25 -11.98 16.66
C LEU A 225 -11.49 -12.21 15.15
N PRO A 226 -12.73 -12.19 14.65
CA PRO A 226 -13.00 -12.48 13.25
C PRO A 226 -12.60 -11.32 12.33
N LEU A 227 -11.67 -11.56 11.39
CA LEU A 227 -11.34 -10.60 10.33
C LEU A 227 -12.22 -10.74 9.07
N GLY A 228 -12.99 -11.84 8.97
CA GLY A 228 -13.85 -12.16 7.83
C GLY A 228 -13.06 -12.68 6.62
N ASP A 229 -12.69 -13.97 6.63
CA ASP A 229 -11.97 -14.63 5.53
C ASP A 229 -12.80 -14.60 4.22
N THR A 230 -12.25 -13.97 3.19
CA THR A 230 -12.85 -13.86 1.85
C THR A 230 -12.18 -14.77 0.83
N GLY A 231 -11.04 -15.40 1.17
CA GLY A 231 -10.24 -16.20 0.23
C GLY A 231 -11.03 -17.37 -0.36
N ARG A 232 -12.03 -17.88 0.37
CA ARG A 232 -12.93 -18.95 -0.09
C ARG A 232 -13.69 -18.61 -1.37
N TYR A 233 -14.01 -17.34 -1.60
CA TYR A 233 -14.72 -16.90 -2.80
C TYR A 233 -13.79 -16.83 -4.03
N PHE A 234 -12.49 -16.61 -3.81
CA PHE A 234 -11.49 -16.46 -4.87
C PHE A 234 -10.72 -17.76 -5.17
N ALA A 235 -10.71 -18.72 -4.24
CA ALA A 235 -10.07 -20.03 -4.42
C ALA A 235 -10.66 -20.85 -5.59
N LYS A 236 -11.92 -20.61 -5.99
CA LYS A 236 -12.56 -21.28 -7.13
C LYS A 236 -12.01 -20.86 -8.49
N SER A 237 -11.42 -19.66 -8.62
CA SER A 237 -10.85 -19.20 -9.89
C SER A 237 -9.54 -19.92 -10.21
N ARG A 238 -8.72 -20.22 -9.19
CA ARG A 238 -7.39 -20.81 -9.35
C ARG A 238 -7.40 -22.29 -9.76
N LYS A 239 -8.47 -23.02 -9.44
CA LYS A 239 -8.67 -24.43 -9.84
C LYS A 239 -9.15 -24.64 -11.27
N ARG A 240 -9.44 -23.58 -12.02
CA ARG A 240 -9.93 -23.65 -13.41
C ARG A 240 -8.82 -23.45 -14.45
N GLU A 241 -7.62 -23.05 -14.01
CA GLU A 241 -6.47 -22.74 -14.87
C GLU A 241 -5.33 -23.78 -14.72
N GLU A 242 -5.53 -24.81 -13.89
CA GLU A 242 -4.68 -26.02 -13.81
C GLU A 242 -5.42 -27.21 -14.45
#